data_AF-A0A011PI53-F1
#
_entry.id   AF-A0A011PI53-F1
#
_cell.length_a   1.000
_cell.length_b   1.000
_cell.length_c   1.000
_cell.angle_alpha   90.00
_cell.angle_beta   90.00
_cell.angle_gamma   90.00
#
_symmetry.space_group_name_H-M   'P 1'
#
loop_
_entity.id
_entity.type
_entity.pdbx_description
1 polymer ?
#
loop_
_entity_poly.entity_id
_entity_poly.type
_entity_poly.pdbx_seq_one_letter_code
_entity_poly.pdbx_strand_id
1 'polypeptide(L)'
;MTAPPIGSFIRPVPSALYCYQVIKVTPENANGPECLFCKRFGYDPQTQRPVQDGHQDIHYLHNLKQVIDGVWKDEWEFDTPRWTCVPLYWRKMHIDDVKRAGGYTPAIQLSLF
;
A
#
# COMPACT_ATOMS: atom_id res chain seq x y z
N MET A 1 15.83 -6.21 -0.17
CA MET A 1 14.64 -5.70 -0.89
C MET A 1 14.25 -4.42 -0.18
N THR A 2 14.36 -3.28 -0.85
CA THR A 2 14.12 -1.95 -0.25
C THR A 2 12.68 -1.51 -0.41
N ALA A 3 12.03 -1.80 -1.54
CA ALA A 3 10.61 -1.54 -1.74
C ALA A 3 9.69 -2.67 -1.19
N PRO A 4 8.44 -2.33 -0.82
CA PRO A 4 7.36 -3.29 -0.65
C PRO A 4 7.20 -4.21 -1.88
N PRO A 5 6.97 -5.53 -1.69
CA PRO A 5 6.73 -6.45 -2.80
C PRO A 5 5.51 -6.08 -3.64
N ILE A 6 5.57 -6.30 -4.95
CA ILE A 6 4.41 -6.20 -5.84
C ILE A 6 3.32 -7.18 -5.37
N GLY A 7 2.07 -6.73 -5.39
CA GLY A 7 0.90 -7.45 -4.91
C GLY A 7 0.61 -7.23 -3.43
N SER A 8 1.62 -6.82 -2.63
CA SER A 8 1.44 -6.62 -1.19
C SER A 8 0.64 -5.36 -0.87
N PHE A 9 0.00 -5.40 0.30
CA PHE A 9 -0.71 -4.25 0.85
C PHE A 9 0.14 -3.49 1.87
N ILE A 10 0.15 -2.17 1.76
CA ILE A 10 0.74 -1.25 2.74
C ILE A 10 -0.33 -0.27 3.22
N ARG A 11 -0.23 0.15 4.48
CA ARG A 11 -1.15 1.13 5.06
C ARG A 11 -0.41 2.26 5.78
N PRO A 12 -1.00 3.45 5.85
CA PRO A 12 -0.47 4.54 6.64
C PRO A 12 -0.41 4.21 8.14
N VAL A 13 0.54 4.85 8.83
CA VAL A 13 0.68 4.85 10.29
C VAL A 13 0.80 6.31 10.78
N PRO A 14 -0.05 6.77 11.72
CA PRO A 14 -1.12 6.04 12.41
C PRO A 14 -2.30 5.66 11.48
N SER A 15 -3.19 4.79 11.98
CA SER A 15 -4.20 4.10 11.17
C SER A 15 -5.12 5.07 10.41
N ALA A 16 -5.24 4.91 9.09
CA ALA A 16 -6.26 5.54 8.27
C ALA A 16 -7.29 4.50 7.77
N LEU A 17 -8.41 4.97 7.22
CA LEU A 17 -9.46 4.14 6.63
C LEU A 17 -9.20 3.74 5.17
N TYR A 18 -7.92 3.71 4.77
CA TYR A 18 -7.49 3.27 3.44
C TYR A 18 -6.16 2.53 3.51
N CYS A 19 -5.88 1.77 2.45
CA CYS A 19 -4.61 1.10 2.22
C CYS A 19 -4.27 1.11 0.72
N TYR A 20 -3.05 0.70 0.40
CA TYR A 20 -2.54 0.64 -0.96
C TYR A 20 -2.07 -0.76 -1.31
N GLN A 21 -2.49 -1.25 -2.47
CA GLN A 21 -1.87 -2.41 -3.11
C GLN A 21 -0.74 -1.92 -4.02
N VAL A 22 0.45 -2.48 -3.86
CA VAL A 22 1.60 -2.17 -4.72
C VAL A 22 1.42 -2.90 -6.05
N ILE A 23 1.21 -2.17 -7.14
CA ILE A 23 0.96 -2.76 -8.47
C ILE A 23 2.18 -2.69 -9.38
N LYS A 24 3.11 -1.77 -9.11
CA LYS A 24 4.35 -1.61 -9.88
C LYS A 24 5.43 -0.97 -9.02
N VAL A 25 6.67 -1.41 -9.21
CA VAL A 25 7.86 -0.76 -8.66
C VAL A 25 8.82 -0.48 -9.81
N THR A 26 9.24 0.77 -9.97
CA THR A 26 10.22 1.19 -11.00
C THR A 26 11.17 2.21 -10.42
N PRO A 27 12.47 2.18 -10.77
CA PRO A 27 13.37 3.23 -10.35
C PRO A 27 13.01 4.57 -11.03
N GLU A 28 13.25 5.68 -10.34
CA GLU A 28 12.99 7.04 -10.88
C GLU A 28 13.86 7.34 -12.11
N ASN A 29 15.10 6.84 -12.11
CA ASN A 29 16.05 6.92 -13.22
C ASN A 29 17.02 5.73 -13.15
N ALA A 30 18.04 5.66 -14.03
CA ALA A 30 18.96 4.52 -14.12
C ALA A 30 19.58 4.09 -12.77
N ASN A 31 19.80 5.03 -11.84
CA ASN A 31 20.33 4.75 -10.49
C ASN A 31 19.46 5.40 -9.39
N GLY A 32 18.21 5.74 -9.71
CA GLY A 32 17.32 6.51 -8.85
C GLY A 32 16.63 5.65 -7.79
N PRO A 33 16.01 6.29 -6.79
CA PRO A 33 15.22 5.57 -5.78
C PRO A 33 14.04 4.84 -6.42
N GLU A 34 13.56 3.79 -5.74
CA GLU A 34 12.38 3.05 -6.18
C GLU A 34 11.10 3.89 -6.02
N CYS A 35 10.31 3.93 -7.08
CA CYS A 35 9.00 4.55 -7.13
C CYS A 35 7.92 3.48 -7.21
N LEU A 36 6.88 3.65 -6.42
CA LEU A 36 5.77 2.71 -6.31
C LEU A 36 4.54 3.31 -6.95
N PHE A 37 3.89 2.51 -7.81
CA PHE A 37 2.53 2.77 -8.22
C PHE A 37 1.62 1.87 -7.39
N CYS A 38 0.62 2.49 -6.78
CA CYS A 38 -0.24 1.91 -5.77
C CYS A 38 -1.70 2.08 -6.18
N LYS A 39 -2.52 1.05 -5.97
CA LYS A 39 -3.98 1.17 -6.11
C LYS A 39 -4.61 1.40 -4.74
N ARG A 40 -5.48 2.42 -4.61
CA ARG A 40 -6.24 2.70 -3.38
C ARG A 40 -7.33 1.66 -3.14
N PHE A 41 -7.44 1.25 -1.89
CA PHE A 41 -8.58 0.54 -1.34
C PHE A 41 -8.99 1.20 -0.02
N GLY A 42 -10.27 1.11 0.32
CA GLY A 42 -10.71 1.33 1.69
C GLY A 42 -10.06 0.32 2.63
N TYR A 43 -10.04 0.62 3.93
CA TYR A 43 -9.54 -0.28 4.96
C TYR A 43 -10.58 -0.41 6.06
N ASP A 44 -10.99 -1.66 6.34
CA ASP A 44 -11.87 -1.98 7.45
C ASP A 44 -11.03 -2.26 8.71
N PRO A 45 -11.06 -1.39 9.74
CA PRO A 45 -10.28 -1.58 10.95
C PRO A 45 -10.77 -2.75 11.81
N GLN A 46 -12.04 -3.17 11.69
CA GLN A 46 -12.58 -4.29 12.47
C GLN A 46 -12.02 -5.62 11.97
N THR A 47 -12.00 -5.81 10.66
CA THR A 47 -11.48 -7.06 10.06
C THR A 47 -10.05 -6.94 9.56
N GLN A 48 -9.45 -5.76 9.70
CA GLN A 48 -8.11 -5.39 9.26
C GLN A 48 -7.86 -5.65 7.76
N ARG A 49 -8.89 -5.54 6.91
CA ARG A 49 -8.85 -5.97 5.50
C ARG A 49 -9.00 -4.80 4.53
N PRO A 50 -8.39 -4.89 3.32
CA PRO A 50 -8.71 -4.01 2.20
C PRO A 50 -10.16 -4.19 1.75
N VAL A 51 -10.83 -3.09 1.39
CA VAL A 51 -12.22 -3.06 0.94
C VAL A 51 -12.33 -2.27 -0.36
N GLN A 52 -13.13 -2.78 -1.29
CA GLN A 52 -13.58 -1.99 -2.44
C GLN A 52 -14.67 -1.00 -2.00
N ASP A 53 -14.28 0.23 -1.67
CA ASP A 53 -15.16 1.29 -1.16
C ASP A 53 -15.66 2.27 -2.26
N GLY A 54 -15.35 1.98 -3.53
CA GLY A 54 -15.73 2.80 -4.68
C GLY A 54 -14.71 3.89 -5.04
N HIS A 55 -13.64 4.03 -4.27
CA HIS A 55 -12.57 5.01 -4.49
C HIS A 55 -11.25 4.29 -4.81
N GLN A 56 -11.12 3.74 -6.02
CA GLN A 56 -9.94 2.97 -6.43
C GLN A 56 -9.06 3.71 -7.45
N ASP A 57 -8.46 4.81 -7.00
CA ASP A 57 -7.50 5.59 -7.81
C ASP A 57 -6.07 5.02 -7.74
N ILE A 58 -5.24 5.42 -8.71
CA ILE A 58 -3.81 5.12 -8.71
C ILE A 58 -3.05 6.25 -8.02
N HIS A 59 -2.24 5.88 -7.04
CA HIS A 59 -1.35 6.76 -6.30
C HIS A 59 0.10 6.43 -6.60
N TYR A 60 0.93 7.46 -6.50
CA TYR A 60 2.36 7.38 -6.68
C TYR A 60 3.04 7.67 -5.34
N LEU A 61 3.90 6.75 -4.88
CA LEU A 61 4.77 6.93 -3.73
C LEU A 61 6.22 6.85 -4.19
N HIS A 62 7.09 7.68 -3.63
CA HIS A 62 8.52 7.68 -3.95
C HIS A 62 9.33 7.91 -2.68
N ASN A 63 10.63 7.63 -2.73
CA ASN A 63 11.56 7.87 -1.61
C ASN A 63 11.17 7.19 -0.30
N LEU A 64 10.50 6.04 -0.37
CA LEU A 64 10.21 5.21 0.80
C LEU A 64 11.46 4.44 1.22
N LYS A 65 11.98 4.75 2.41
CA LYS A 65 13.11 4.03 3.01
C LYS A 65 12.62 3.03 4.03
N GLN A 66 13.03 1.77 3.90
CA GLN A 66 12.75 0.77 4.92
C GLN A 66 13.54 1.11 6.19
N VAL A 67 12.82 1.34 7.29
CA VAL A 67 13.42 1.69 8.60
C VAL A 67 13.44 0.51 9.55
N ILE A 68 12.47 -0.39 9.42
CA ILE A 68 12.33 -1.64 10.17
C ILE A 68 11.69 -2.65 9.20
N ASP A 69 11.83 -3.95 9.46
CA ASP A 69 11.17 -4.96 8.63
C ASP A 69 9.66 -4.69 8.46
N GLY A 70 9.19 -4.70 7.21
CA GLY A 70 7.82 -4.37 6.84
C GLY A 70 7.37 -2.92 7.14
N VAL A 71 8.26 -1.99 7.48
CA VAL A 71 7.92 -0.58 7.73
C VAL A 71 8.83 0.35 6.93
N TRP A 72 8.19 1.24 6.17
CA TRP A 72 8.85 2.25 5.36
C TRP A 72 8.50 3.64 5.87
N LYS A 73 9.46 4.56 5.77
CA LYS A 73 9.30 5.98 6.08
C LYS A 73 9.50 6.79 4.80
N ASP A 74 8.67 7.80 4.58
CA ASP A 74 8.92 8.80 3.55
C ASP A 74 10.12 9.66 3.98
N GLU A 75 11.17 9.68 3.16
CA GLU A 75 12.40 10.45 3.44
C GLU A 75 12.19 11.96 3.35
N TRP A 76 11.24 12.42 2.54
CA TRP A 76 11.14 13.84 2.15
C TRP A 76 10.54 14.74 3.24
N GLU A 77 9.91 14.17 4.26
CA GLU A 77 9.33 14.93 5.40
C GLU A 77 10.36 15.37 6.45
N PHE A 78 11.66 15.17 6.25
CA PHE A 78 12.68 15.76 7.13
C PHE A 78 12.92 17.26 6.86
N ASP A 79 12.88 17.69 5.60
CA ASP A 79 13.34 19.04 5.21
C ASP A 79 12.21 19.98 4.75
N THR A 80 11.03 19.46 4.43
CA THR A 80 9.88 20.29 4.00
C THR A 80 8.57 19.64 4.41
N PRO A 81 7.99 19.98 5.58
CA PRO A 81 6.72 19.41 6.00
C PRO A 81 5.65 19.78 4.97
N ARG A 82 5.15 18.80 4.20
CA ARG A 82 3.92 19.00 3.44
C ARG A 82 2.82 19.13 4.47
N TRP A 83 2.19 20.30 4.51
CA TRP A 83 1.08 20.54 5.40
C TRP A 83 -0.02 19.49 5.09
N THR A 84 -0.12 18.51 6.01
CA THR A 84 -1.33 17.78 6.45
C THR A 84 -1.95 16.64 5.63
N CYS A 85 -1.32 16.05 4.61
CA CYS A 85 -2.01 15.00 3.82
C CYS A 85 -1.22 13.76 3.40
N VAL A 86 0.06 13.62 3.75
CA VAL A 86 0.85 12.43 3.42
C VAL A 86 1.23 11.68 4.70
N PRO A 87 1.00 10.37 4.78
CA PRO A 87 1.41 9.60 5.95
C PRO A 87 2.93 9.40 5.97
N LEU A 88 3.53 9.75 7.10
CA LEU A 88 4.97 9.63 7.37
C LEU A 88 5.51 8.20 7.26
N TYR A 89 4.68 7.22 7.65
CA TYR A 89 5.08 5.82 7.73
C TYR A 89 4.06 4.94 7.02
N TRP A 90 4.59 3.90 6.38
CA TRP A 90 3.83 2.86 5.70
C TRP A 90 4.21 1.51 6.29
N ARG A 91 3.21 0.73 6.68
CA ARG A 91 3.43 -0.61 7.22
C ARG A 91 2.81 -1.66 6.31
N LYS A 92 3.56 -2.75 6.05
CA LYS A 92 3.08 -3.94 5.37
C LYS A 92 1.93 -4.56 6.15
N MET A 93 0.85 -4.86 5.45
CA MET A 93 -0.27 -5.63 5.98
C MET A 93 0.01 -7.12 5.84
N HIS A 94 -0.42 -7.92 6.81
CA HIS A 94 -0.31 -9.38 6.77
C HIS A 94 -1.50 -10.01 6.02
N ILE A 95 -1.86 -9.45 4.86
CA ILE A 95 -3.01 -9.83 4.03
C ILE A 95 -2.65 -9.62 2.55
N ASP A 96 -3.06 -10.56 1.70
CA ASP A 96 -2.84 -10.52 0.24
C ASP A 96 -4.15 -10.49 -0.58
N ASP A 97 -5.33 -10.41 0.06
CA ASP A 97 -6.65 -10.44 -0.58
C ASP A 97 -7.53 -9.20 -0.26
N VAL A 98 -8.56 -8.96 -1.10
CA VAL A 98 -9.46 -7.79 -1.01
C VAL A 98 -10.90 -8.23 -0.79
N LYS A 99 -11.60 -7.62 0.17
CA LYS A 99 -13.04 -7.81 0.35
C LYS A 99 -13.84 -6.97 -0.66
N ARG A 100 -14.82 -7.60 -1.31
CA ARG A 100 -15.86 -6.91 -2.09
C ARG A 100 -16.96 -6.43 -1.14
N ALA A 101 -17.41 -5.19 -1.31
CA ALA A 101 -18.62 -4.73 -0.63
C ALA A 101 -19.81 -5.52 -1.17
N GLY A 102 -20.46 -6.34 -0.33
CA GLY A 102 -21.68 -7.07 -0.73
C GLY A 102 -21.66 -8.60 -0.65
N GLY A 103 -20.82 -9.22 0.19
CA GLY A 103 -21.11 -10.57 0.69
C GLY A 103 -20.14 -11.67 0.30
N TYR A 104 -20.15 -12.71 1.14
CA TYR A 104 -19.54 -14.01 0.94
C TYR A 104 -19.65 -14.47 -0.52
N THR A 105 -18.52 -14.77 -1.14
CA THR A 105 -18.47 -15.67 -2.30
C THR A 105 -17.44 -16.75 -1.93
N PRO A 106 -17.81 -18.04 -1.90
CA PRO A 106 -16.83 -19.08 -1.63
C PRO A 106 -15.79 -19.08 -2.75
N ALA A 107 -14.52 -19.24 -2.36
CA ALA A 107 -13.37 -19.22 -3.25
C ALA A 107 -13.59 -20.12 -4.46
N ILE A 108 -13.54 -19.55 -5.67
CA ILE A 108 -13.33 -20.35 -6.88
C ILE A 108 -11.86 -20.76 -6.84
N GLN A 109 -11.62 -21.97 -6.35
CA GLN A 109 -10.36 -22.66 -6.44
C GLN A 109 -10.11 -23.00 -7.91
N LEU A 110 -9.32 -22.17 -8.60
CA LEU A 110 -8.81 -22.50 -9.93
C LEU A 110 -7.66 -23.49 -9.76
N SER A 111 -7.99 -24.79 -9.69
CA SER A 111 -7.05 -25.86 -9.99
C SER A 111 -6.75 -25.82 -11.49
N LEU A 112 -5.52 -25.43 -11.83
CA LEU A 112 -4.97 -25.54 -13.19
C LEU A 112 -4.70 -27.02 -13.48
N PHE A 113 -5.40 -27.57 -14.49
CA PHE A 113 -4.91 -28.67 -15.29
C PHE A 113 -4.24 -28.09 -16.54
#